data_AF-C7RFQ5-F1
#
_entry.id   AF-C7RFQ5-F1
#
_cell.length_a   1.000
_cell.length_b   1.000
_cell.length_c   1.000
_cell.angle_alpha   90.00
_cell.angle_beta   90.00
_cell.angle_gamma   90.00
#
_symmetry.space_group_name_H-M   'P 1'
#
loop_
_entity.id
_entity.type
_entity.pdbx_description
1 polymer ?
#
loop_
_entity_poly.entity_id
_entity_poly.type
_entity_poly.pdbx_seq_one_letter_code
_entity_poly.pdbx_strand_id
1 'polypeptide(L)'
;MKKNNLKKGIIAIALATSFVLGSGQSLTNVQAAPEVSQEKSAKEIYENVFNELKNTYNSCLNLYDDYTYINSTSYPKASFDGIMEKTKAFLEEEKGLTSDEAYKIEAEKAKSQLALLNEAKDKLNGESVDTETLAKLLMESQDFVRNDSNYKNAPKDKKDLYDLAITNGYLVFNKGSNKLSEGEYEKAVADIREAREAIIRAVKENAAKEELGTKIKDAEEIVKNKDKYTENTYKIFDLALTSAKSIESNPNSKLEDYEGIVGKLKEAKEGLELKEDADKIKKALKELKAAKEEHELTVKACKMLLNYPAIAKNYGNQIRAYLEKSAKVIEKSNKILEHYGML
;
A
#
# COMPACT_ATOMS: atom_id res chain seq x y z
N MET A 1 -47.15 -21.34 -37.83
CA MET A 1 -47.01 -22.81 -37.61
C MET A 1 -45.90 -22.98 -36.57
N LYS A 2 -45.97 -23.72 -35.45
CA LYS A 2 -46.94 -24.59 -34.78
C LYS A 2 -46.58 -24.55 -33.28
N LYS A 3 -47.61 -24.68 -32.42
CA LYS A 3 -47.57 -24.85 -30.96
C LYS A 3 -46.77 -26.10 -30.52
N ASN A 4 -46.25 -26.11 -29.30
CA ASN A 4 -46.68 -27.11 -28.30
C ASN A 4 -46.26 -26.80 -26.85
N ASN A 5 -47.26 -26.95 -25.98
CA ASN A 5 -47.21 -26.98 -24.53
C ASN A 5 -46.59 -28.29 -24.03
N LEU A 6 -45.93 -28.31 -22.87
CA LEU A 6 -46.07 -29.44 -21.94
C LEU A 6 -45.93 -29.00 -20.48
N LYS A 7 -46.75 -29.62 -19.65
CA LYS A 7 -47.17 -29.22 -18.30
C LYS A 7 -46.20 -29.66 -17.21
N LYS A 8 -46.28 -28.92 -16.10
CA LYS A 8 -45.78 -29.23 -14.75
C LYS A 8 -46.12 -30.65 -14.32
N GLY A 9 -45.15 -31.37 -13.79
CA GLY A 9 -45.30 -32.66 -13.11
C GLY A 9 -44.59 -32.62 -11.75
N ILE A 10 -45.36 -32.90 -10.70
CA ILE A 10 -44.96 -33.00 -9.30
C ILE A 10 -44.22 -34.34 -9.11
N ILE A 11 -43.02 -34.32 -8.53
CA ILE A 11 -42.29 -35.52 -8.13
C ILE A 11 -42.52 -35.72 -6.63
N ALA A 12 -43.30 -36.73 -6.28
CA ALA A 12 -43.34 -37.31 -4.94
C ALA A 12 -42.37 -38.50 -4.92
N ILE A 13 -41.32 -38.42 -4.08
CA ILE A 13 -40.38 -39.53 -3.85
C ILE A 13 -40.88 -40.29 -2.62
N ALA A 14 -41.42 -41.48 -2.84
CA ALA A 14 -41.67 -42.47 -1.79
C ALA A 14 -40.39 -43.29 -1.58
N LEU A 15 -39.75 -43.17 -0.41
CA LEU A 15 -38.66 -44.05 0.01
C LEU A 15 -39.24 -45.22 0.80
N ALA A 16 -39.33 -46.38 0.15
CA ALA A 16 -39.55 -47.67 0.82
C ALA A 16 -38.19 -48.27 1.18
N THR A 17 -37.90 -48.40 2.47
CA THR A 17 -36.74 -49.17 2.95
C THR A 17 -37.18 -50.62 3.20
N SER A 18 -36.71 -51.52 2.35
CA SER A 18 -36.83 -52.96 2.47
C SER A 18 -35.86 -53.50 3.54
N PHE A 19 -36.39 -54.22 4.54
CA PHE A 19 -35.61 -54.99 5.51
C PHE A 19 -35.32 -56.39 4.94
N VAL A 20 -34.05 -56.79 4.95
CA VAL A 20 -33.56 -58.11 4.53
C VAL A 20 -33.70 -59.09 5.70
N LEU A 21 -34.35 -60.23 5.48
CA LEU A 21 -34.43 -61.35 6.41
C LEU A 21 -33.25 -62.33 6.18
N GLY A 22 -32.48 -62.57 7.24
CA GLY A 22 -31.48 -63.65 7.32
C GLY A 22 -32.01 -64.83 8.13
N SER A 23 -31.77 -66.03 7.63
CA SER A 23 -32.36 -67.31 8.01
C SER A 23 -31.74 -68.01 9.22
N GLY A 24 -32.60 -68.56 10.09
CA GLY A 24 -32.51 -69.93 10.61
C GLY A 24 -31.80 -70.17 11.96
N GLN A 25 -32.57 -70.47 13.01
CA GLN A 25 -32.51 -71.72 13.81
C GLN A 25 -33.60 -71.72 14.90
N SER A 26 -34.22 -72.87 15.13
CA SER A 26 -35.30 -73.09 16.09
C SER A 26 -34.77 -73.37 17.51
N LEU A 27 -35.55 -72.99 18.54
CA LEU A 27 -36.09 -73.90 19.57
C LEU A 27 -36.77 -73.14 20.73
N THR A 28 -37.92 -73.67 21.14
CA THR A 28 -38.59 -73.63 22.45
C THR A 28 -39.26 -72.33 22.95
N ASN A 29 -40.59 -72.45 23.09
CA ASN A 29 -41.49 -71.78 24.04
C ASN A 29 -40.87 -70.71 24.94
N VAL A 30 -40.99 -69.45 24.51
CA VAL A 30 -41.15 -68.33 25.44
C VAL A 30 -42.58 -67.85 25.27
N GLN A 31 -43.33 -67.92 26.35
CA GLN A 31 -44.65 -67.35 26.50
C GLN A 31 -44.55 -65.87 26.12
N ALA A 32 -45.10 -65.49 24.97
CA ALA A 32 -45.17 -64.10 24.56
C ALA A 32 -46.03 -63.35 25.58
N ALA A 33 -45.37 -62.62 26.48
CA ALA A 33 -46.01 -61.50 27.14
C ALA A 33 -46.44 -60.54 26.03
N PRO A 34 -47.67 -59.99 26.06
CA PRO A 34 -48.05 -59.00 25.07
C PRO A 34 -47.19 -57.77 25.33
N GLU A 35 -46.22 -57.49 24.46
CA GLU A 35 -45.68 -56.15 24.30
C GLU A 35 -46.83 -55.29 23.77
N VAL A 36 -47.62 -54.75 24.69
CA VAL A 36 -48.55 -53.67 24.42
C VAL A 36 -47.68 -52.47 24.07
N SER A 37 -47.42 -52.27 22.77
CA SER A 37 -47.01 -50.99 22.21
C SER A 37 -48.09 -49.97 22.61
N GLN A 38 -47.88 -49.25 23.72
CA GLN A 38 -48.76 -48.16 24.12
C GLN A 38 -48.69 -47.07 23.05
N GLU A 39 -49.76 -46.95 22.26
CA GLU A 39 -49.93 -45.87 21.30
C GLU A 39 -49.96 -44.54 22.07
N LYS A 40 -49.04 -43.62 21.74
CA LYS A 40 -48.97 -42.31 22.40
C LYS A 40 -50.29 -41.57 22.23
N SER A 41 -50.79 -40.95 23.30
CA SER A 41 -52.02 -40.14 23.23
C SER A 41 -51.84 -38.92 22.31
N ALA A 42 -52.92 -38.42 21.72
CA ALA A 42 -52.87 -37.21 20.88
C ALA A 42 -52.25 -36.01 21.61
N LYS A 43 -52.56 -35.88 22.91
CA LYS A 43 -51.97 -34.88 23.81
C LYS A 43 -50.45 -35.05 23.94
N GLU A 44 -49.98 -36.27 24.18
CA GLU A 44 -48.54 -36.55 24.32
C GLU A 44 -47.78 -36.30 23.01
N ILE A 45 -48.40 -36.60 21.85
CA ILE A 45 -47.82 -36.30 20.53
C ILE A 45 -47.64 -34.79 20.36
N TYR A 46 -48.68 -34.00 20.67
CA TYR A 46 -48.62 -32.53 20.63
C TYR A 46 -47.55 -31.97 21.56
N GLU A 47 -47.53 -32.38 22.84
CA GLU A 47 -46.56 -31.90 23.82
C GLU A 47 -45.12 -32.19 23.41
N ASN A 48 -44.86 -33.37 22.83
CA ASN A 48 -43.54 -33.73 22.32
C ASN A 48 -43.07 -32.78 21.21
N VAL A 49 -43.87 -32.57 20.16
CA VAL A 49 -43.47 -31.68 19.05
C VAL A 49 -43.43 -30.20 19.46
N PHE A 50 -44.32 -29.76 20.35
CA PHE A 50 -44.31 -28.38 20.84
C PHE A 50 -43.04 -28.10 21.63
N ASN A 51 -42.61 -29.04 22.48
CA ASN A 51 -41.36 -28.94 23.22
C ASN A 51 -40.15 -28.97 22.28
N GLU A 52 -40.16 -29.81 21.24
CA GLU A 52 -39.13 -29.82 20.20
C GLU A 52 -39.03 -28.47 19.47
N LEU A 53 -40.17 -27.91 19.03
CA LEU A 53 -40.23 -26.59 18.41
C LEU A 53 -39.67 -25.50 19.33
N LYS A 54 -40.07 -25.50 20.61
CA LYS A 54 -39.58 -24.54 21.61
C LYS A 54 -38.07 -24.64 21.82
N ASN A 55 -37.55 -25.86 21.92
CA ASN A 55 -36.11 -26.08 22.08
C ASN A 55 -35.32 -25.64 20.84
N THR A 56 -35.82 -25.96 19.64
CA THR A 56 -35.22 -25.52 18.37
C THR A 56 -35.25 -23.99 18.24
N TYR A 57 -36.37 -23.34 18.58
CA TYR A 57 -36.48 -21.89 18.60
C TYR A 57 -35.44 -21.25 19.53
N ASN A 58 -35.32 -21.75 20.76
CA ASN A 58 -34.32 -21.26 21.72
C ASN A 58 -32.88 -21.48 21.23
N SER A 59 -32.60 -22.59 20.55
CA SER A 59 -31.30 -22.84 19.93
C SER A 59 -31.02 -21.82 18.81
N CYS A 60 -32.02 -21.54 17.96
CA CYS A 60 -31.93 -20.59 16.85
C CYS A 60 -31.67 -19.15 17.30
N LEU A 61 -32.11 -18.75 18.51
CA LEU A 61 -31.79 -17.43 19.06
C LEU A 61 -30.27 -17.20 19.20
N ASN A 62 -29.49 -18.26 19.41
CA ASN A 62 -28.02 -18.12 19.51
C ASN A 62 -27.36 -17.88 18.15
N LEU A 63 -28.07 -18.12 17.05
CA LEU A 63 -27.52 -17.90 15.70
C LEU A 63 -27.38 -16.42 15.37
N TYR A 64 -28.10 -15.51 16.03
CA TYR A 64 -27.99 -14.07 15.80
C TYR A 64 -26.57 -13.52 16.02
N ASP A 65 -25.82 -14.15 16.93
CA ASP A 65 -24.42 -13.81 17.21
C ASP A 65 -23.41 -14.71 16.47
N ASP A 66 -23.89 -15.66 15.67
CA ASP A 66 -23.06 -16.62 14.94
C ASP A 66 -22.78 -16.14 13.51
N TYR A 67 -21.60 -16.48 12.98
CA TYR A 67 -21.18 -16.10 11.63
C TYR A 67 -22.15 -16.58 10.55
N THR A 68 -22.83 -17.72 10.76
CA THR A 68 -23.82 -18.24 9.82
C THR A 68 -24.97 -17.26 9.62
N TYR A 69 -25.36 -16.49 10.65
CA TYR A 69 -26.28 -15.37 10.51
C TYR A 69 -25.52 -14.10 10.13
N ILE A 70 -24.53 -13.65 10.90
CA ILE A 70 -23.88 -12.33 10.73
C ILE A 70 -23.37 -12.13 9.30
N ASN A 71 -22.76 -13.16 8.68
CA ASN A 71 -22.21 -13.10 7.34
C ASN A 71 -23.17 -13.58 6.25
N SER A 72 -24.42 -13.94 6.59
CA SER A 72 -25.40 -14.34 5.60
C SER A 72 -25.86 -13.17 4.74
N THR A 73 -26.17 -13.48 3.48
CA THR A 73 -26.82 -12.56 2.55
C THR A 73 -28.19 -12.08 3.06
N SER A 74 -28.68 -10.96 2.54
CA SER A 74 -29.90 -10.32 3.05
C SER A 74 -31.16 -11.18 2.92
N TYR A 75 -31.28 -11.98 1.86
CA TYR A 75 -32.48 -12.78 1.62
C TYR A 75 -32.65 -13.94 2.63
N PRO A 76 -31.66 -14.82 2.87
CA PRO A 76 -31.78 -15.84 3.92
C PRO A 76 -31.96 -15.26 5.32
N LYS A 77 -31.30 -14.15 5.67
CA LYS A 77 -31.54 -13.43 6.94
C LYS A 77 -33.00 -13.05 7.11
N ALA A 78 -33.56 -12.34 6.13
CA ALA A 78 -34.96 -11.90 6.18
C ALA A 78 -35.93 -13.10 6.24
N SER A 79 -35.61 -14.19 5.54
CA SER A 79 -36.38 -15.44 5.62
C SER A 79 -36.32 -16.06 7.01
N PHE A 80 -35.13 -16.12 7.61
CA PHE A 80 -34.93 -16.65 8.97
C PHE A 80 -35.66 -15.79 10.01
N ASP A 81 -35.50 -14.47 9.96
CA ASP A 81 -36.14 -13.53 10.88
C ASP A 81 -37.67 -13.62 10.82
N GLY A 82 -38.24 -13.67 9.61
CA GLY A 82 -39.68 -13.81 9.43
C GLY A 82 -40.23 -15.15 9.94
N ILE A 83 -39.45 -16.23 9.90
CA ILE A 83 -39.83 -17.53 10.47
C ILE A 83 -39.64 -17.55 11.99
N MET A 84 -38.60 -16.90 12.52
CA MET A 84 -38.41 -16.73 13.96
C MET A 84 -39.60 -15.99 14.59
N GLU A 85 -40.04 -14.88 13.99
CA GLU A 85 -41.22 -14.12 14.44
C GLU A 85 -42.50 -14.96 14.44
N LYS A 86 -42.76 -15.68 13.34
CA LYS A 86 -43.93 -16.59 13.25
C LYS A 86 -43.87 -17.71 14.27
N THR A 87 -42.68 -18.28 14.50
CA THR A 87 -42.49 -19.35 15.48
C THR A 87 -42.74 -18.83 16.89
N LYS A 88 -42.21 -17.65 17.22
CA LYS A 88 -42.46 -17.00 18.50
C LYS A 88 -43.95 -16.79 18.74
N ALA A 89 -44.66 -16.21 17.77
CA ALA A 89 -46.10 -16.00 17.84
C ALA A 89 -46.86 -17.32 18.05
N PHE A 90 -46.47 -18.39 17.35
CA PHE A 90 -47.06 -19.72 17.52
C PHE A 90 -46.85 -20.29 18.94
N LEU A 91 -45.64 -20.13 19.50
CA LEU A 91 -45.29 -20.60 20.84
C LEU A 91 -45.95 -19.81 21.96
N GLU A 92 -46.23 -18.52 21.73
CA GLU A 92 -46.85 -17.61 22.71
C GLU A 92 -48.40 -17.64 22.64
N GLU A 93 -48.98 -18.22 21.60
CA GLU A 93 -50.43 -18.32 21.43
C GLU A 93 -51.05 -19.30 22.45
N GLU A 94 -52.05 -18.83 23.20
CA GLU A 94 -52.81 -19.67 24.13
C GLU A 94 -53.69 -20.66 23.36
N LYS A 95 -53.44 -21.96 23.55
CA LYS A 95 -54.17 -23.04 22.85
C LYS A 95 -55.26 -23.64 23.75
N GLY A 96 -56.53 -23.45 23.37
CA GLY A 96 -57.69 -24.07 24.02
C GLY A 96 -57.93 -25.52 23.60
N LEU A 97 -56.98 -26.42 23.86
CA LEU A 97 -57.06 -27.83 23.42
C LEU A 97 -57.90 -28.66 24.39
N THR A 98 -59.08 -29.12 23.95
CA THR A 98 -60.02 -29.87 24.79
C THR A 98 -60.41 -31.24 24.24
N SER A 99 -59.90 -31.63 23.07
CA SER A 99 -60.21 -32.91 22.41
C SER A 99 -59.00 -33.49 21.68
N ASP A 100 -59.00 -34.81 21.46
CA ASP A 100 -57.93 -35.49 20.71
C ASP A 100 -57.75 -34.94 19.29
N GLU A 101 -58.86 -34.56 18.63
CA GLU A 101 -58.81 -33.96 17.29
C GLU A 101 -58.15 -32.57 17.33
N ALA A 102 -58.44 -31.76 18.35
CA ALA A 102 -57.78 -30.47 18.54
C ALA A 102 -56.27 -30.65 18.77
N TYR A 103 -55.87 -31.64 19.58
CA TYR A 103 -54.46 -31.96 19.78
C TYR A 103 -53.77 -32.42 18.49
N LYS A 104 -54.42 -33.26 17.67
CA LYS A 104 -53.88 -33.71 16.37
C LYS A 104 -53.66 -32.56 15.41
N ILE A 105 -54.65 -31.68 15.25
CA ILE A 105 -54.56 -30.51 14.38
C ILE A 105 -53.40 -29.61 14.82
N GLU A 106 -53.29 -29.32 16.11
CA GLU A 106 -52.25 -28.43 16.62
C GLU A 106 -50.85 -29.07 16.56
N ALA A 107 -50.76 -30.39 16.74
CA ALA A 107 -49.52 -31.13 16.52
C ALA A 107 -49.02 -31.01 15.07
N GLU A 108 -49.91 -31.11 14.08
CA GLU A 108 -49.52 -30.95 12.66
C GLU A 108 -49.07 -29.52 12.33
N LYS A 109 -49.69 -28.50 12.94
CA LYS A 109 -49.22 -27.11 12.81
C LYS A 109 -47.84 -26.93 13.44
N ALA A 110 -47.61 -27.47 14.64
CA ALA A 110 -46.31 -27.41 15.31
C ALA A 110 -45.22 -28.12 14.49
N LYS A 111 -45.51 -29.30 13.90
CA LYS A 111 -44.60 -30.00 12.97
C LYS A 111 -44.27 -29.16 11.75
N SER A 112 -45.29 -28.52 11.15
CA SER A 112 -45.10 -27.66 9.98
C SER A 112 -44.22 -26.44 10.33
N GLN A 113 -44.46 -25.81 11.47
CA GLN A 113 -43.66 -24.67 11.94
C GLN A 113 -42.21 -25.08 12.26
N LEU A 114 -42.00 -26.25 12.86
CA LEU A 114 -40.67 -26.82 13.10
C LEU A 114 -39.92 -27.07 11.79
N ALA A 115 -40.59 -27.64 10.79
CA ALA A 115 -39.98 -27.87 9.47
C ALA A 115 -39.56 -26.55 8.80
N LEU A 116 -40.42 -25.52 8.85
CA LEU A 116 -40.09 -24.18 8.32
C LEU A 116 -38.90 -23.55 9.04
N LEU A 117 -38.83 -23.68 10.37
CA LEU A 117 -37.72 -23.16 11.17
C LEU A 117 -36.40 -23.85 10.81
N ASN A 118 -36.41 -25.18 10.70
CA ASN A 118 -35.22 -25.94 10.27
C ASN A 118 -34.80 -25.56 8.85
N GLU A 119 -35.73 -25.46 7.90
CA GLU A 119 -35.42 -25.04 6.53
C GLU A 119 -34.84 -23.62 6.47
N ALA A 120 -35.36 -22.69 7.28
CA ALA A 120 -34.85 -21.32 7.34
C ALA A 120 -33.46 -21.25 7.96
N LYS A 121 -33.21 -22.04 9.02
CA LYS A 121 -31.88 -22.21 9.63
C LYS A 121 -30.88 -22.77 8.61
N ASP A 122 -31.24 -23.83 7.90
CA ASP A 122 -30.35 -24.49 6.92
C ASP A 122 -30.05 -23.61 5.70
N LYS A 123 -30.88 -22.59 5.43
CA LYS A 123 -30.66 -21.61 4.37
C LYS A 123 -29.71 -20.47 4.75
N LEU A 124 -29.40 -20.30 6.05
CA LEU A 124 -28.38 -19.34 6.46
C LEU A 124 -27.07 -19.71 5.79
N ASN A 125 -26.52 -18.74 5.06
CA ASN A 125 -25.39 -18.95 4.15
C ASN A 125 -24.17 -18.10 4.53
N GLY A 126 -24.09 -17.66 5.79
CA GLY A 126 -22.89 -17.00 6.29
C GLY A 126 -21.73 -17.97 6.42
N GLU A 127 -20.56 -17.54 5.99
CA GLU A 127 -19.32 -18.29 6.10
C GLU A 127 -18.42 -17.71 7.20
N SER A 128 -17.60 -18.57 7.79
CA SER A 128 -16.62 -18.16 8.79
C SER A 128 -15.53 -17.35 8.11
N VAL A 129 -15.08 -16.29 8.76
CA VAL A 129 -13.94 -15.48 8.30
C VAL A 129 -12.63 -16.19 8.63
N ASP A 130 -11.72 -16.32 7.66
CA ASP A 130 -10.35 -16.75 7.91
C ASP A 130 -9.52 -15.58 8.45
N THR A 131 -8.95 -15.78 9.64
CA THR A 131 -8.22 -14.73 10.37
C THR A 131 -6.71 -14.83 10.24
N GLU A 132 -6.18 -15.73 9.40
CA GLU A 132 -4.73 -15.94 9.23
C GLU A 132 -4.00 -14.66 8.84
N THR A 133 -4.55 -13.88 7.91
CA THR A 133 -3.94 -12.61 7.48
C THR A 133 -3.86 -11.60 8.62
N LEU A 134 -4.92 -11.49 9.44
CA LEU A 134 -4.94 -10.57 10.59
C LEU A 134 -3.94 -11.05 11.66
N ALA A 135 -3.88 -12.35 11.94
CA ALA A 135 -2.92 -12.92 12.88
C ALA A 135 -1.48 -12.59 12.46
N LYS A 136 -1.14 -12.80 11.18
CA LYS A 136 0.17 -12.49 10.62
C LYS A 136 0.49 -10.99 10.72
N LEU A 137 -0.46 -10.13 10.37
CA LEU A 137 -0.28 -8.68 10.49
C LEU A 137 -0.03 -8.23 11.93
N LEU A 138 -0.73 -8.79 12.91
CA LEU A 138 -0.52 -8.50 14.33
C LEU A 138 0.89 -8.93 14.79
N MET A 139 1.36 -10.10 14.34
CA MET A 139 2.73 -10.57 14.62
C MET A 139 3.79 -9.66 13.98
N GLU A 140 3.64 -9.33 12.70
CA GLU A 140 4.55 -8.41 11.99
C GLU A 140 4.56 -7.02 12.64
N SER A 141 3.42 -6.57 13.17
CA SER A 141 3.28 -5.28 13.84
C SER A 141 4.09 -5.22 15.13
N GLN A 142 4.19 -6.32 15.88
CA GLN A 142 5.05 -6.37 17.07
C GLN A 142 6.53 -6.18 16.73
N ASP A 143 6.99 -6.82 15.66
CA ASP A 143 8.37 -6.64 15.17
C ASP A 143 8.61 -5.21 14.67
N PHE A 144 7.65 -4.66 13.92
CA PHE A 144 7.73 -3.29 13.42
C PHE A 144 7.85 -2.26 14.56
N VAL A 145 7.03 -2.37 15.59
CA VAL A 145 7.07 -1.47 16.76
C VAL A 145 8.40 -1.60 17.52
N ARG A 146 8.90 -2.82 17.71
CA ARG A 146 10.09 -3.07 18.54
C ARG A 146 11.40 -2.74 17.84
N ASN A 147 11.49 -3.11 16.56
CA ASN A 147 12.77 -3.21 15.87
C ASN A 147 12.92 -2.19 14.74
N ASP A 148 11.84 -1.82 14.04
CA ASP A 148 11.93 -1.00 12.83
C ASP A 148 12.29 0.47 13.13
N SER A 149 13.26 0.99 12.37
CA SER A 149 13.70 2.38 12.46
C SER A 149 12.62 3.39 12.04
N ASN A 150 11.74 3.02 11.11
CA ASN A 150 10.63 3.86 10.68
C ASN A 150 9.71 4.15 11.86
N TYR A 151 9.30 3.13 12.63
CA TYR A 151 8.47 3.35 13.81
C TYR A 151 9.20 4.22 14.84
N LYS A 152 10.48 3.94 15.13
CA LYS A 152 11.27 4.71 16.12
C LYS A 152 11.37 6.20 15.77
N ASN A 153 11.55 6.52 14.49
CA ASN A 153 11.69 7.88 13.98
C ASN A 153 10.35 8.54 13.61
N ALA A 154 9.23 7.82 13.75
CA ALA A 154 7.92 8.32 13.36
C ALA A 154 7.42 9.45 14.28
N PRO A 155 6.62 10.38 13.73
CA PRO A 155 5.86 11.34 14.52
C PRO A 155 4.96 10.66 15.54
N LYS A 156 4.75 11.29 16.70
CA LYS A 156 3.98 10.70 17.81
C LYS A 156 2.55 10.36 17.41
N ASP A 157 1.87 11.27 16.72
CA ASP A 157 0.49 11.09 16.25
C ASP A 157 0.34 9.86 15.33
N LYS A 158 1.33 9.61 14.47
CA LYS A 158 1.34 8.43 13.58
C LYS A 158 1.55 7.13 14.35
N LYS A 159 2.41 7.13 15.37
CA LYS A 159 2.58 5.99 16.28
C LYS A 159 1.30 5.69 17.06
N ASP A 160 0.71 6.72 17.66
CA ASP A 160 -0.53 6.58 18.44
C ASP A 160 -1.66 5.96 17.59
N LEU A 161 -1.80 6.37 16.32
CA LEU A 161 -2.77 5.79 15.39
C LEU A 161 -2.49 4.33 15.05
N TYR A 162 -1.21 3.97 14.83
CA TYR A 162 -0.82 2.60 14.52
C TYR A 162 -1.01 1.67 15.73
N ASP A 163 -0.63 2.12 16.92
CA ASP A 163 -0.81 1.36 18.17
C ASP A 163 -2.31 1.13 18.47
N LEU A 164 -3.16 2.13 18.18
CA LEU A 164 -4.61 1.99 18.25
C LEU A 164 -5.14 0.98 17.24
N ALA A 165 -4.66 1.01 15.99
CA ALA A 165 -5.05 0.05 14.96
C ALA A 165 -4.67 -1.40 15.35
N ILE A 166 -3.49 -1.60 15.93
CA ILE A 166 -3.06 -2.91 16.47
C ILE A 166 -3.99 -3.35 17.60
N THR A 167 -4.29 -2.45 18.54
CA THR A 167 -5.19 -2.74 19.68
C THR A 167 -6.57 -3.17 19.20
N ASN A 168 -7.14 -2.44 18.25
CA ASN A 168 -8.43 -2.80 17.62
C ASN A 168 -8.33 -4.12 16.85
N GLY A 169 -7.21 -4.36 16.16
CA GLY A 169 -6.94 -5.64 15.49
C GLY A 169 -6.95 -6.82 16.47
N TYR A 170 -6.36 -6.69 17.66
CA TYR A 170 -6.46 -7.73 18.69
C TYR A 170 -7.89 -7.92 19.22
N LEU A 171 -8.67 -6.85 19.39
CA LEU A 171 -10.07 -6.95 19.80
C LEU A 171 -10.89 -7.73 18.77
N VAL A 172 -10.70 -7.44 17.49
CA VAL A 172 -11.35 -8.13 16.37
C VAL A 172 -10.91 -9.60 16.31
N PHE A 173 -9.60 -9.86 16.40
CA PHE A 173 -9.05 -11.21 16.40
C PHE A 173 -9.59 -12.07 17.56
N ASN A 174 -9.64 -11.50 18.77
CA ASN A 174 -10.11 -12.20 19.97
C ASN A 174 -11.64 -12.44 19.99
N LYS A 175 -12.41 -11.79 19.11
CA LYS A 175 -13.84 -12.07 18.94
C LYS A 175 -14.11 -13.51 18.50
N GLY A 176 -13.11 -14.12 17.84
CA GLY A 176 -13.16 -15.48 17.33
C GLY A 176 -13.95 -15.57 16.02
N SER A 177 -13.57 -16.50 15.15
CA SER A 177 -14.16 -16.67 13.82
C SER A 177 -15.67 -16.92 13.85
N ASN A 178 -16.18 -17.49 14.95
CA ASN A 178 -17.60 -17.81 15.08
C ASN A 178 -18.51 -16.58 15.21
N LYS A 179 -17.98 -15.40 15.56
CA LYS A 179 -18.77 -14.19 15.83
C LYS A 179 -18.29 -12.98 15.04
N LEU A 180 -17.34 -13.22 14.13
CA LEU A 180 -16.65 -12.17 13.40
C LEU A 180 -17.38 -11.89 12.10
N SER A 181 -17.71 -10.60 11.88
CA SER A 181 -18.20 -10.17 10.58
C SER A 181 -17.05 -9.96 9.60
N GLU A 182 -17.29 -10.21 8.32
CA GLU A 182 -16.32 -9.92 7.24
C GLU A 182 -15.88 -8.45 7.27
N GLY A 183 -16.83 -7.52 7.45
CA GLY A 183 -16.54 -6.09 7.46
C GLY A 183 -15.67 -5.64 8.65
N GLU A 184 -15.85 -6.23 9.84
CA GLU A 184 -14.97 -5.95 10.99
C GLU A 184 -13.54 -6.44 10.73
N TYR A 185 -13.41 -7.62 10.12
CA TYR A 185 -12.13 -8.20 9.75
C TYR A 185 -11.41 -7.36 8.68
N GLU A 186 -12.07 -7.05 7.58
CA GLU A 186 -11.51 -6.26 6.49
C GLU A 186 -11.07 -4.89 6.99
N LYS A 187 -11.88 -4.25 7.83
CA LYS A 187 -11.56 -2.95 8.43
C LYS A 187 -10.32 -3.03 9.32
N ALA A 188 -10.20 -4.03 10.18
CA ALA A 188 -9.03 -4.19 11.04
C ALA A 188 -7.74 -4.39 10.24
N VAL A 189 -7.81 -5.21 9.18
CA VAL A 189 -6.69 -5.44 8.26
C VAL A 189 -6.29 -4.15 7.54
N ALA A 190 -7.26 -3.38 7.04
CA ALA A 190 -7.03 -2.11 6.37
C ALA A 190 -6.42 -1.06 7.32
N ASP A 191 -7.02 -0.86 8.49
CA ASP A 191 -6.58 0.14 9.48
C ASP A 191 -5.09 -0.07 9.86
N ILE A 192 -4.66 -1.33 10.10
CA ILE A 192 -3.26 -1.65 10.43
C ILE A 192 -2.32 -1.30 9.26
N ARG A 193 -2.70 -1.68 8.03
CA ARG A 193 -1.87 -1.44 6.84
C ARG A 193 -1.73 0.06 6.56
N GLU A 194 -2.84 0.79 6.54
CA GLU A 194 -2.87 2.22 6.26
C GLU A 194 -2.06 3.01 7.30
N ALA A 195 -2.19 2.67 8.59
CA ALA A 195 -1.42 3.33 9.64
C ALA A 195 0.09 3.02 9.54
N ARG A 196 0.48 1.80 9.16
CA ARG A 196 1.89 1.46 8.89
C ARG A 196 2.45 2.24 7.70
N GLU A 197 1.71 2.33 6.61
CA GLU A 197 2.11 3.11 5.43
C GLU A 197 2.23 4.61 5.74
N ALA A 198 1.32 5.14 6.58
CA ALA A 198 1.37 6.52 7.02
C ALA A 198 2.64 6.82 7.83
N ILE A 199 3.10 5.87 8.68
CA ILE A 199 4.39 5.97 9.36
C ILE A 199 5.54 6.03 8.36
N ILE A 200 5.59 5.09 7.41
CA ILE A 200 6.67 5.01 6.42
C ILE A 200 6.74 6.30 5.60
N ARG A 201 5.58 6.82 5.18
CA ARG A 201 5.50 8.08 4.42
C ARG A 201 5.98 9.27 5.23
N ALA A 202 5.53 9.41 6.47
CA ALA A 202 5.91 10.53 7.34
C ALA A 202 7.42 10.55 7.64
N VAL A 203 8.04 9.37 7.80
CA VAL A 203 9.49 9.27 8.00
C VAL A 203 10.26 9.70 6.75
N LYS A 204 9.82 9.27 5.56
CA LYS A 204 10.42 9.71 4.29
C LYS A 204 10.27 11.22 4.07
N GLU A 205 9.09 11.78 4.36
CA GLU A 205 8.84 13.22 4.28
C GLU A 205 9.77 14.02 5.19
N ASN A 206 9.94 13.57 6.45
CA ASN A 206 10.87 14.21 7.37
C ASN A 206 12.32 14.14 6.87
N ALA A 207 12.76 12.98 6.36
CA ALA A 207 14.11 12.82 5.81
C ALA A 207 14.34 13.73 4.59
N ALA A 208 13.37 13.80 3.67
CA ALA A 208 13.44 14.68 2.50
C ALA A 208 13.48 16.16 2.89
N LYS A 209 12.73 16.54 3.93
CA LYS A 209 12.76 17.90 4.48
C LYS A 209 14.12 18.24 5.11
N GLU A 210 14.72 17.32 5.86
CA GLU A 210 16.06 17.50 6.43
C GLU A 210 17.13 17.60 5.34
N GLU A 211 17.04 16.79 4.29
CA GLU A 211 17.91 16.89 3.13
C GLU A 211 17.78 18.25 2.45
N LEU A 212 16.54 18.71 2.19
CA LEU A 212 16.29 20.02 1.59
C LEU A 212 16.94 21.14 2.40
N GLY A 213 16.74 21.17 3.72
CA GLY A 213 17.36 22.17 4.59
C GLY A 213 18.89 22.15 4.54
N THR A 214 19.49 20.96 4.41
CA THR A 214 20.95 20.82 4.21
C THR A 214 21.39 21.38 2.85
N LYS A 215 20.69 21.04 1.76
CA LYS A 215 21.00 21.56 0.41
C LYS A 215 20.82 23.07 0.30
N ILE A 216 19.83 23.64 0.99
CA ILE A 216 19.61 25.09 1.05
C ILE A 216 20.80 25.76 1.74
N LYS A 217 21.25 25.26 2.90
CA LYS A 217 22.43 25.81 3.59
C LYS A 217 23.69 25.74 2.71
N ASP A 218 23.93 24.61 2.05
CA ASP A 218 25.04 24.46 1.11
C ASP A 218 24.94 25.47 -0.06
N ALA A 219 23.74 25.71 -0.56
CA ALA A 219 23.49 26.66 -1.63
C ALA A 219 23.68 28.12 -1.17
N GLU A 220 23.30 28.45 0.07
CA GLU A 220 23.52 29.78 0.64
C GLU A 220 25.00 30.14 0.79
N GLU A 221 25.88 29.16 1.02
CA GLU A 221 27.34 29.40 1.00
C GLU A 221 27.85 29.81 -0.40
N ILE A 222 27.24 29.31 -1.46
CA ILE A 222 27.57 29.68 -2.85
C ILE A 222 27.16 31.13 -3.12
N VAL A 223 26.03 31.58 -2.59
CA VAL A 223 25.53 32.96 -2.73
C VAL A 223 26.57 33.99 -2.26
N LYS A 224 27.35 33.66 -1.21
CA LYS A 224 28.46 34.52 -0.72
C LYS A 224 29.57 34.75 -1.75
N ASN A 225 29.67 33.88 -2.76
CA ASN A 225 30.66 33.92 -3.83
C ASN A 225 30.03 34.14 -5.21
N LYS A 226 28.84 34.74 -5.29
CA LYS A 226 28.09 34.93 -6.56
C LYS A 226 28.91 35.57 -7.69
N ASP A 227 29.83 36.46 -7.35
CA ASP A 227 30.64 37.18 -8.34
C ASP A 227 31.63 36.29 -9.08
N LYS A 228 31.85 35.05 -8.60
CA LYS A 228 32.66 34.04 -9.28
C LYS A 228 31.96 33.36 -10.45
N TYR A 229 30.64 33.50 -10.60
CA TYR A 229 29.84 32.75 -11.57
C TYR A 229 29.23 33.62 -12.66
N THR A 230 28.98 33.05 -13.85
CA THR A 230 28.32 33.76 -14.96
C THR A 230 26.91 34.17 -14.56
N GLU A 231 26.45 35.31 -15.07
CA GLU A 231 25.16 35.89 -14.66
C GLU A 231 23.98 34.95 -15.02
N ASN A 232 24.03 34.31 -16.19
CA ASN A 232 22.95 33.46 -16.68
C ASN A 232 22.80 32.19 -15.83
N THR A 233 23.88 31.46 -15.56
CA THR A 233 23.80 30.24 -14.75
C THR A 233 23.48 30.55 -13.30
N TYR A 234 23.99 31.67 -12.78
CA TYR A 234 23.69 32.10 -11.42
C TYR A 234 22.20 32.46 -11.24
N LYS A 235 21.55 33.12 -12.21
CA LYS A 235 20.11 33.40 -12.14
C LYS A 235 19.24 32.13 -12.05
N ILE A 236 19.60 31.08 -12.79
CA ILE A 236 18.89 29.80 -12.74
C ILE A 236 19.04 29.17 -11.35
N PHE A 237 20.27 29.15 -10.82
CA PHE A 237 20.56 28.69 -9.47
C PHE A 237 19.80 29.48 -8.39
N ASP A 238 19.79 30.81 -8.46
CA ASP A 238 19.12 31.67 -7.49
C ASP A 238 17.59 31.47 -7.49
N LEU A 239 17.00 31.25 -8.67
CA LEU A 239 15.57 30.91 -8.80
C LEU A 239 15.26 29.54 -8.17
N ALA A 240 16.11 28.54 -8.39
CA ALA A 240 15.96 27.22 -7.79
C ALA A 240 16.09 27.28 -6.26
N LEU A 241 17.06 28.05 -5.74
CA LEU A 241 17.24 28.28 -4.30
C LEU A 241 16.02 29.00 -3.68
N THR A 242 15.50 30.02 -4.35
CA THR A 242 14.29 30.75 -3.90
C THR A 242 13.08 29.81 -3.84
N SER A 243 12.92 28.97 -4.85
CA SER A 243 11.87 27.96 -4.89
C SER A 243 12.04 26.91 -3.78
N ALA A 244 13.26 26.46 -3.52
CA ALA A 244 13.59 25.55 -2.42
C ALA A 244 13.21 26.11 -1.05
N LYS A 245 13.58 27.36 -0.75
CA LYS A 245 13.21 28.04 0.49
C LYS A 245 11.70 28.19 0.66
N SER A 246 10.99 28.40 -0.45
CA SER A 246 9.53 28.50 -0.45
C SER A 246 8.87 27.16 -0.09
N ILE A 247 9.38 26.04 -0.62
CA ILE A 247 8.92 24.69 -0.28
C ILE A 247 9.25 24.34 1.19
N GLU A 248 10.47 24.66 1.66
CA GLU A 248 10.90 24.42 3.04
C GLU A 248 10.00 25.13 4.07
N SER A 249 9.58 26.36 3.76
CA SER A 249 8.76 27.21 4.63
C SER A 249 7.27 26.85 4.59
N ASN A 250 6.83 26.07 3.60
CA ASN A 250 5.42 25.71 3.43
C ASN A 250 5.07 24.48 4.31
N PRO A 251 4.17 24.63 5.31
CA PRO A 251 3.80 23.53 6.19
C PRO A 251 3.01 22.41 5.50
N ASN A 252 2.50 22.66 4.30
CA ASN A 252 1.67 21.72 3.53
C ASN A 252 2.41 21.04 2.38
N SER A 253 3.73 21.27 2.24
CA SER A 253 4.54 20.60 1.22
C SER A 253 4.54 19.08 1.43
N LYS A 254 4.42 18.32 0.34
CA LYS A 254 4.37 16.85 0.33
C LYS A 254 5.74 16.26 -0.02
N LEU A 255 5.88 14.95 0.14
CA LEU A 255 7.11 14.21 -0.22
C LEU A 255 7.62 14.57 -1.61
N GLU A 256 6.73 14.57 -2.61
CA GLU A 256 7.08 14.80 -4.01
C GLU A 256 7.58 16.25 -4.24
N ASP A 257 7.08 17.21 -3.46
CA ASP A 257 7.53 18.60 -3.53
C ASP A 257 8.98 18.71 -3.03
N TYR A 258 9.31 18.04 -1.91
CA TYR A 258 10.66 18.01 -1.34
C TYR A 258 11.64 17.32 -2.29
N GLU A 259 11.33 16.10 -2.75
CA GLU A 259 12.19 15.34 -3.66
C GLU A 259 12.40 16.09 -4.99
N GLY A 260 11.32 16.63 -5.56
CA GLY A 260 11.37 17.37 -6.81
C GLY A 260 12.22 18.65 -6.72
N ILE A 261 12.12 19.39 -5.62
CA ILE A 261 12.90 20.64 -5.47
C ILE A 261 14.36 20.39 -5.11
N VAL A 262 14.66 19.32 -4.35
CA VAL A 262 16.04 18.87 -4.10
C VAL A 262 16.74 18.55 -5.42
N GLY A 263 16.07 17.83 -6.33
CA GLY A 263 16.59 17.53 -7.67
C GLY A 263 16.90 18.79 -8.48
N LYS A 264 15.92 19.72 -8.59
CA LYS A 264 16.10 20.98 -9.32
C LYS A 264 17.21 21.86 -8.76
N LEU A 265 17.32 21.97 -7.42
CA LEU A 265 18.38 22.75 -6.78
C LEU A 265 19.76 22.12 -7.05
N LYS A 266 19.85 20.79 -7.03
CA LYS A 266 21.08 20.06 -7.38
C LYS A 266 21.48 20.32 -8.83
N GLU A 267 20.57 20.16 -9.78
CA GLU A 267 20.83 20.41 -11.21
C GLU A 267 21.27 21.86 -11.46
N ALA A 268 20.60 22.82 -10.84
CA ALA A 268 20.96 24.23 -10.98
C ALA A 268 22.33 24.55 -10.35
N LYS A 269 22.69 23.88 -9.25
CA LYS A 269 24.02 23.97 -8.63
C LYS A 269 25.11 23.35 -9.52
N GLU A 270 24.85 22.19 -10.13
CA GLU A 270 25.77 21.53 -11.06
C GLU A 270 25.95 22.31 -12.37
N GLY A 271 24.93 23.07 -12.78
CA GLY A 271 24.95 23.96 -13.95
C GLY A 271 25.63 25.31 -13.74
N LEU A 272 26.22 25.59 -12.58
CA LEU A 272 26.93 26.85 -12.32
C LEU A 272 28.27 26.91 -13.09
N GLU A 273 28.46 27.97 -13.89
CA GLU A 273 29.69 28.22 -14.63
C GLU A 273 30.48 29.37 -13.99
N LEU A 274 31.81 29.23 -13.88
CA LEU A 274 32.69 30.29 -13.38
C LEU A 274 32.85 31.42 -14.41
N LYS A 275 32.95 32.66 -13.94
CA LYS A 275 33.33 33.84 -14.73
C LYS A 275 34.80 33.81 -15.15
N GLU A 276 35.66 33.19 -14.34
CA GLU A 276 37.11 33.28 -14.51
C GLU A 276 37.69 32.11 -15.32
N ASP A 277 37.69 32.33 -16.63
CA ASP A 277 38.85 32.04 -17.48
C ASP A 277 38.94 33.07 -18.62
N ALA A 278 37.80 33.57 -19.11
CA ALA A 278 37.77 34.53 -20.21
C ALA A 278 38.58 35.82 -19.97
N ASP A 279 38.43 36.50 -18.82
CA ASP A 279 39.09 37.81 -18.62
C ASP A 279 40.59 37.70 -18.33
N LYS A 280 41.00 36.71 -17.53
CA LYS A 280 42.42 36.43 -17.27
C LYS A 280 43.12 35.91 -18.52
N ILE A 281 42.49 35.00 -19.27
CA ILE A 281 42.99 34.54 -20.57
C ILE A 281 43.05 35.71 -21.56
N LYS A 282 42.02 36.55 -21.65
CA LYS A 282 42.02 37.72 -22.54
C LYS A 282 43.14 38.71 -22.20
N LYS A 283 43.43 38.92 -20.92
CA LYS A 283 44.58 39.74 -20.49
C LYS A 283 45.91 39.07 -20.85
N ALA A 284 46.09 37.80 -20.51
CA ALA A 284 47.30 37.05 -20.81
C ALA A 284 47.58 36.93 -22.31
N LEU A 285 46.55 36.78 -23.15
CA LEU A 285 46.69 36.74 -24.61
C LEU A 285 47.04 38.10 -25.20
N LYS A 286 46.51 39.20 -24.65
CA LYS A 286 46.94 40.56 -25.03
C LYS A 286 48.42 40.79 -24.69
N GLU A 287 48.84 40.40 -23.50
CA GLU A 287 50.24 40.50 -23.06
C GLU A 287 51.16 39.60 -23.90
N LEU A 288 50.72 38.37 -24.22
CA LEU A 288 51.44 37.45 -25.12
C LEU A 288 51.59 38.03 -26.53
N LYS A 289 50.54 38.64 -27.09
CA LYS A 289 50.58 39.27 -28.42
C LYS A 289 51.58 40.44 -28.44
N ALA A 290 51.53 41.31 -27.43
CA ALA A 290 52.46 42.44 -27.32
C ALA A 290 53.92 41.96 -27.18
N ALA A 291 54.19 40.99 -26.31
CA ALA A 291 55.52 40.43 -26.12
C ALA A 291 56.06 39.74 -27.40
N LYS A 292 55.17 39.08 -28.16
CA LYS A 292 55.51 38.47 -29.45
C LYS A 292 55.95 39.54 -30.47
N GLU A 293 55.22 40.64 -30.59
CA GLU A 293 55.55 41.73 -31.52
C GLU A 293 56.92 42.36 -31.21
N GLU A 294 57.22 42.59 -29.92
CA GLU A 294 58.53 43.07 -29.47
C GLU A 294 59.65 42.07 -29.78
N HIS A 295 59.39 40.77 -29.58
CA HIS A 295 60.34 39.72 -29.91
C HIS A 295 60.61 39.62 -31.42
N GLU A 296 59.59 39.82 -32.27
CA GLU A 296 59.75 39.88 -33.73
C GLU A 296 60.63 41.07 -34.18
N LEU A 297 60.56 42.23 -33.50
CA LEU A 297 61.47 43.35 -33.74
C LEU A 297 62.92 43.00 -33.40
N THR A 298 63.14 42.32 -32.27
CA THR A 298 64.46 41.82 -31.88
C THR A 298 65.01 40.85 -32.93
N VAL A 299 64.17 39.93 -33.43
CA VAL A 299 64.53 39.01 -34.51
C VAL A 299 64.93 39.75 -35.79
N LYS A 300 64.21 40.82 -36.17
CA LYS A 300 64.56 41.66 -37.33
C LYS A 300 65.92 42.35 -37.13
N ALA A 301 66.18 42.90 -35.95
CA ALA A 301 67.48 43.51 -35.63
C ALA A 301 68.63 42.49 -35.72
N CYS A 302 68.45 41.29 -35.15
CA CYS A 302 69.42 40.20 -35.27
C CYS A 302 69.71 39.80 -36.73
N LYS A 303 68.69 39.73 -37.58
CA LYS A 303 68.87 39.47 -39.02
C LYS A 303 69.66 40.59 -39.71
N MET A 304 69.40 41.85 -39.37
CA MET A 304 70.13 43.00 -39.92
C MET A 304 71.61 42.98 -39.53
N LEU A 305 71.94 42.60 -38.28
CA LEU A 305 73.33 42.47 -37.84
C LEU A 305 74.13 41.43 -38.65
N LEU A 306 73.48 40.37 -39.15
CA LEU A 306 74.13 39.37 -39.99
C LEU A 306 74.50 39.87 -41.39
N ASN A 307 73.94 41.01 -41.84
CA ASN A 307 74.32 41.62 -43.12
C ASN A 307 75.68 42.35 -43.06
N TYR A 308 76.24 42.54 -41.86
CA TYR A 308 77.54 43.17 -41.66
C TYR A 308 78.64 42.10 -41.54
N PRO A 309 79.58 42.00 -42.50
CA PRO A 309 80.55 40.89 -42.56
C PRO A 309 81.41 40.72 -41.29
N ALA A 310 81.84 41.81 -40.67
CA ALA A 310 82.63 41.77 -39.44
C ALA A 310 81.85 41.19 -38.25
N ILE A 311 80.56 41.55 -38.13
CA ILE A 311 79.68 41.07 -37.07
C ILE A 311 79.30 39.60 -37.34
N ALA A 312 78.99 39.26 -38.59
CA ALA A 312 78.69 37.88 -38.99
C ALA A 312 79.87 36.92 -38.76
N LYS A 313 81.11 37.38 -38.98
CA LYS A 313 82.32 36.59 -38.73
C LYS A 313 82.55 36.32 -37.23
N ASN A 314 82.36 37.35 -36.39
CA ASN A 314 82.70 37.26 -34.97
C ASN A 314 81.57 36.73 -34.08
N TYR A 315 80.31 37.02 -34.43
CA TYR A 315 79.13 36.72 -33.61
C TYR A 315 78.03 35.95 -34.35
N GLY A 316 78.21 35.64 -35.64
CA GLY A 316 77.15 35.09 -36.48
C GLY A 316 76.60 33.75 -35.99
N ASN A 317 77.43 32.89 -35.39
CA ASN A 317 76.97 31.61 -34.85
C ASN A 317 76.04 31.80 -33.65
N GLN A 318 76.35 32.74 -32.75
CA GLN A 318 75.50 33.07 -31.60
C GLN A 318 74.18 33.70 -32.06
N ILE A 319 74.24 34.63 -33.02
CA ILE A 319 73.05 35.28 -33.58
C ILE A 319 72.13 34.25 -34.26
N ARG A 320 72.68 33.33 -35.08
CA ARG A 320 71.88 32.27 -35.72
C ARG A 320 71.26 31.30 -34.71
N ALA A 321 71.98 30.92 -33.67
CA ALA A 321 71.44 30.07 -32.60
C ALA A 321 70.29 30.75 -31.84
N TYR A 322 70.39 32.07 -31.60
CA TYR A 322 69.29 32.85 -31.03
C TYR A 322 68.08 32.90 -31.97
N LEU A 323 68.30 33.13 -33.27
CA LEU A 323 67.22 33.17 -34.27
C LEU A 323 66.46 31.84 -34.36
N GLU A 324 67.15 30.70 -34.28
CA GLU A 324 66.50 29.38 -34.28
C GLU A 324 65.61 29.17 -33.05
N LYS A 325 66.09 29.55 -31.86
CA LYS A 325 65.28 29.49 -30.62
C LYS A 325 64.07 30.42 -30.69
N SER A 326 64.28 31.63 -31.23
CA SER A 326 63.24 32.65 -31.39
C SER A 326 62.13 32.17 -32.33
N ALA A 327 62.48 31.48 -33.43
CA ALA A 327 61.49 30.91 -34.35
C ALA A 327 60.54 29.93 -33.64
N LYS A 328 61.06 29.07 -32.76
CA LYS A 328 60.26 28.11 -31.98
C LYS A 328 59.33 28.81 -30.98
N VAL A 329 59.77 29.91 -30.37
CA VAL A 329 58.96 30.71 -29.43
C VAL A 329 57.82 31.44 -30.17
N ILE A 330 58.11 32.03 -31.33
CA ILE A 330 57.11 32.70 -32.17
C ILE A 330 56.07 31.70 -32.67
N GLU A 331 56.49 30.52 -33.13
CA GLU A 331 55.59 29.47 -33.61
C GLU A 331 54.63 28.99 -32.49
N LYS A 332 55.15 28.75 -31.28
CA LYS A 332 54.31 28.38 -30.13
C LYS A 332 53.34 29.50 -29.75
N SER A 333 53.79 30.75 -29.76
CA SER A 333 52.96 31.91 -29.44
C SER A 333 51.84 32.08 -30.46
N ASN A 334 52.13 31.89 -31.75
CA ASN A 334 51.13 31.88 -32.82
C ASN A 334 50.09 30.77 -32.62
N LYS A 335 50.51 29.52 -32.36
CA LYS A 335 49.57 28.42 -32.10
C LYS A 335 48.61 28.71 -30.94
N ILE A 336 49.12 29.34 -29.88
CA ILE A 336 48.29 29.76 -28.75
C ILE A 336 47.32 30.87 -29.19
N LEU A 337 47.78 31.93 -29.85
CA LEU A 337 46.93 33.03 -30.31
C LEU A 337 45.88 32.59 -31.36
N GLU A 338 46.21 31.65 -32.24
CA GLU A 338 45.32 31.07 -33.26
C GLU A 338 44.18 30.29 -32.61
N HIS A 339 44.51 29.45 -31.63
CA HIS A 339 43.55 28.67 -30.85
C HIS A 339 42.48 29.56 -30.20
N TYR A 340 42.85 30.80 -29.83
CA TYR A 340 41.95 31.79 -29.24
C TYR A 340 41.45 32.87 -30.23
N GLY A 341 41.69 32.73 -31.54
CA GLY A 341 41.18 33.65 -32.58
C GLY A 341 41.76 35.07 -32.52
N MET A 342 43.00 35.23 -32.07
CA MET A 342 43.65 36.54 -31.84
C MET A 342 44.80 36.88 -32.81
N LEU A 343 45.05 36.01 -33.79
CA LEU A 343 46.15 36.14 -34.75
C LEU A 343 45.85 37.12 -35.88
#